data_AF-A0A958BXD8-F1
#
_entry.id   AF-A0A958BXD8-F1
#
_cell.length_a   1.000
_cell.length_b   1.000
_cell.length_c   1.000
_cell.angle_alpha   90.00
_cell.angle_beta   90.00
_cell.angle_gamma   90.00
#
_symmetry.space_group_name_H-M   'P 1'
#
loop_
_entity.id
_entity.type
_entity.pdbx_description
1 polymer ?
#
loop_
_entity_poly.entity_id
_entity_poly.type
_entity_poly.pdbx_seq_one_letter_code
_entity_poly.pdbx_strand_id
1 'polypeptide(L)'
;TTVHSLQVVDNERVVMVAHDSALNWIITPDEVIETRTPYPQPHGVDWKAVQPDQYQNIPFLTTLKDSLTPGHEPASEEAES
;
A
#
# COMPACT_ATOMS: atom_id res chain seq x y z
N THR A 1 -15.56 3.75 0.88
CA THR A 1 -15.96 2.32 0.89
C THR A 1 -17.40 2.21 1.32
N THR A 2 -18.11 1.14 0.98
CA THR A 2 -19.47 0.86 1.47
C THR A 2 -19.44 -0.32 2.44
N VAL A 3 -20.05 -0.16 3.61
CA VAL A 3 -20.08 -1.17 4.69
C VAL A 3 -21.44 -1.18 5.36
N HIS A 4 -21.73 -2.21 6.14
CA HIS A 4 -22.91 -2.21 7.01
C HIS A 4 -22.66 -1.37 8.28
N SER A 5 -23.70 -0.77 8.86
CA SER A 5 -23.58 0.10 10.05
C SER A 5 -22.93 -0.61 11.24
N LEU A 6 -23.11 -1.94 11.38
CA LEU A 6 -22.44 -2.77 12.42
C LEU A 6 -20.92 -2.91 12.26
N GLN A 7 -20.36 -2.58 11.09
CA GLN A 7 -18.92 -2.62 10.84
C GLN A 7 -18.24 -1.30 11.22
N VAL A 8 -19.02 -0.27 11.53
CA VAL A 8 -18.51 1.01 12.02
C VAL A 8 -18.32 0.90 13.54
N VAL A 9 -17.11 1.20 14.00
CA VAL A 9 -16.71 1.15 15.41
C VAL A 9 -15.98 2.42 15.77
N ASP A 10 -15.85 2.69 17.07
CA ASP A 10 -15.07 3.83 17.57
C ASP A 10 -13.62 3.81 17.08
N ASN A 11 -13.05 4.99 16.85
CA ASN A 11 -11.72 5.15 16.25
C ASN A 11 -10.62 4.44 17.04
N GLU A 12 -10.72 4.42 18.38
CA GLU A 12 -9.73 3.80 19.27
C GLU A 12 -9.64 2.28 19.08
N ARG A 13 -10.67 1.66 18.47
CA ARG A 13 -10.68 0.23 18.16
C ARG A 13 -9.96 -0.11 16.86
N VAL A 14 -9.61 0.89 16.05
CA VAL A 14 -8.91 0.73 14.77
C VAL A 14 -7.47 1.22 14.92
N VAL A 15 -6.54 0.29 15.04
CA VAL A 15 -5.11 0.60 15.09
C VAL A 15 -4.58 0.74 13.68
N MET A 16 -4.18 1.96 13.31
CA MET A 16 -3.59 2.25 12.00
C MET A 16 -2.08 1.99 12.02
N VAL A 17 -1.57 1.35 10.97
CA VAL A 17 -0.13 1.16 10.74
C VAL A 17 0.34 1.88 9.48
N ALA A 18 1.66 2.08 9.34
CA ALA A 18 2.23 2.94 8.31
C ALA A 18 1.92 2.53 6.84
N HIS A 19 1.57 1.26 6.62
CA HIS A 19 1.21 0.73 5.31
C HIS A 19 -0.30 0.69 5.06
N ASP A 20 -1.13 1.10 6.03
CA ASP A 20 -2.57 1.16 5.85
C ASP A 20 -2.98 2.39 5.04
N SER A 21 -3.93 2.20 4.12
CA SER A 21 -4.54 3.31 3.40
C SER A 21 -5.78 3.81 4.14
N ALA A 22 -5.67 5.00 4.73
CA ALA A 22 -6.81 5.63 5.39
C ALA A 22 -7.89 6.00 4.37
N LEU A 23 -9.16 5.79 4.72
CA LEU A 23 -10.27 6.17 3.85
C LEU A 23 -10.71 7.59 4.15
N ASN A 24 -11.11 8.35 3.12
CA ASN A 24 -11.73 9.66 3.31
C ASN A 24 -13.24 9.58 3.55
N TRP A 25 -13.88 8.51 3.05
CA TRP A 25 -15.33 8.34 3.08
C TRP A 25 -15.75 6.90 3.38
N ILE A 26 -16.70 6.76 4.30
CA ILE A 26 -17.37 5.51 4.66
C ILE A 26 -18.86 5.72 4.42
N ILE A 27 -19.50 4.81 3.70
CA ILE A 27 -20.92 4.90 3.34
C ILE A 27 -21.63 3.67 3.94
N THR A 28 -22.67 3.90 4.72
CA THR A 28 -23.60 2.88 5.20
C THR A 28 -24.95 3.04 4.49
N PRO A 29 -25.92 2.11 4.66
CA PRO A 29 -27.28 2.33 4.16
C PRO A 29 -27.96 3.56 4.76
N ASP A 30 -27.57 3.95 5.98
CA ASP A 30 -28.24 4.99 6.76
C ASP A 30 -27.56 6.36 6.62
N GLU A 31 -26.26 6.41 6.33
CA GLU A 31 -25.49 7.66 6.31
C GLU A 31 -24.20 7.63 5.47
N VAL A 32 -23.63 8.81 5.26
CA VAL A 32 -22.33 9.03 4.63
C VAL A 32 -21.41 9.76 5.60
N ILE A 33 -20.28 9.15 5.93
CA ILE A 33 -19.32 9.62 6.92
C ILE A 33 -18.06 10.11 6.22
N GLU A 34 -17.75 11.40 6.34
CA GLU A 34 -16.44 11.96 6.01
C GLU A 34 -15.49 11.73 7.20
N THR A 35 -14.44 10.93 7.01
CA THR A 35 -13.56 10.51 8.12
C THR A 35 -12.64 11.63 8.62
N ARG A 36 -12.32 12.61 7.75
CA ARG A 36 -11.30 13.65 7.98
C ARG A 36 -10.03 13.09 8.61
N THR A 37 -9.63 11.91 8.15
CA THR A 37 -8.51 11.15 8.69
C THR A 37 -7.25 12.01 8.83
N PRO A 38 -6.59 12.03 10.01
CA PRO A 38 -5.29 12.69 10.17
C PRO A 38 -4.14 11.85 9.59
N TYR A 39 -4.39 10.58 9.26
CA TYR A 39 -3.38 9.67 8.73
C TYR A 39 -3.08 9.99 7.26
N PRO A 40 -1.78 10.13 6.90
CA PRO A 40 -1.39 10.32 5.52
C PRO A 40 -1.63 9.05 4.70
N GLN A 41 -1.74 9.20 3.39
CA GLN A 41 -1.71 8.04 2.49
C GLN A 41 -0.29 7.47 2.42
N PRO A 42 -0.13 6.13 2.41
CA PRO A 42 1.18 5.54 2.16
C PRO A 42 1.66 5.92 0.76
N HIS A 43 2.96 6.17 0.62
CA HIS A 43 3.59 6.54 -0.63
C HIS A 43 4.41 5.37 -1.18
N GLY A 44 3.94 4.80 -2.30
CA GLY A 44 4.65 3.72 -2.99
C GLY A 44 4.81 2.47 -2.13
N VAL A 45 5.86 1.69 -2.43
CA VAL A 45 6.19 0.45 -1.72
C VAL A 45 7.36 0.71 -0.76
N ASP A 46 7.23 0.29 0.50
CA ASP A 46 8.35 0.31 1.45
C ASP A 46 9.31 -0.86 1.18
N TRP A 47 10.22 -0.67 0.23
CA TRP A 47 11.23 -1.66 -0.14
C TRP A 47 12.20 -2.02 0.98
N LYS A 48 12.26 -1.24 2.09
CA LYS A 48 13.09 -1.56 3.26
C LYS A 48 12.46 -2.63 4.15
N ALA A 49 11.15 -2.83 4.06
CA ALA A 49 10.43 -3.86 4.81
C ALA A 49 10.49 -5.25 4.14
N VAL A 50 10.90 -5.32 2.87
CA VAL A 50 11.00 -6.59 2.12
C VAL A 50 12.26 -7.34 2.53
N GLN A 51 12.11 -8.59 2.96
CA GLN A 51 13.19 -9.42 3.46
C GLN A 51 13.99 -10.09 2.34
N PRO A 52 15.27 -10.44 2.56
CA PRO A 52 16.11 -11.07 1.54
C PRO A 52 15.55 -12.37 0.96
N ASP A 53 14.93 -13.21 1.79
CA ASP A 53 14.31 -14.47 1.36
C ASP A 53 13.07 -14.23 0.47
N GLN A 54 12.36 -13.12 0.67
CA GLN A 54 11.21 -12.76 -0.17
C GLN A 54 11.66 -12.39 -1.59
N TYR A 55 12.79 -11.70 -1.76
CA TYR A 55 13.37 -11.46 -3.09
C TYR A 55 13.83 -12.75 -3.76
N GLN A 56 14.36 -13.71 -3.01
CA GLN A 56 14.78 -15.01 -3.55
C GLN A 56 13.59 -15.85 -3.99
N ASN A 57 12.55 -15.91 -3.16
CA ASN A 57 11.35 -16.71 -3.41
C ASN A 57 10.38 -16.06 -4.40
N ILE A 58 10.44 -14.74 -4.56
CA ILE A 58 9.57 -13.96 -5.44
C ILE A 58 10.44 -13.08 -6.35
N PRO A 59 11.06 -13.65 -7.40
CA PRO A 59 12.02 -12.93 -8.26
C PRO A 59 11.45 -11.67 -8.92
N PHE A 60 10.14 -11.64 -9.16
CA PHE A 60 9.43 -10.49 -9.73
C PHE A 60 9.54 -9.22 -8.86
N LEU A 61 9.80 -9.32 -7.56
CA LEU A 61 9.93 -8.16 -6.67
C LEU A 61 11.08 -7.23 -7.09
N THR A 62 12.15 -7.77 -7.65
CA THR A 62 13.28 -6.97 -8.15
C THR A 62 12.85 -6.12 -9.34
N THR A 63 12.24 -6.73 -10.36
CA THR A 63 11.71 -6.01 -11.53
C THR A 63 10.67 -4.97 -11.13
N LEU A 64 9.79 -5.30 -10.18
CA LEU A 64 8.78 -4.38 -9.67
C LEU A 64 9.43 -3.16 -9.00
N LYS A 65 10.47 -3.37 -8.18
CA LYS A 65 11.23 -2.31 -7.52
C LYS A 65 11.87 -1.35 -8.51
N ASP A 66 12.51 -1.90 -9.53
CA ASP A 66 13.18 -1.12 -10.56
C ASP A 66 12.18 -0.27 -11.35
N SER A 67 11.01 -0.84 -11.68
CA SER A 67 9.95 -0.10 -12.40
C SER A 67 9.29 1.01 -11.58
N LEU A 68 9.22 0.86 -10.25
CA LEU A 68 8.55 1.80 -9.35
C LEU A 68 9.49 2.85 -8.74
N THR A 69 10.81 2.75 -9.00
CA THR A 69 11.81 3.69 -8.49
C THR A 69 12.35 4.52 -9.67
N PRO A 70 11.93 5.80 -9.83
CA PRO A 70 12.40 6.63 -10.93
C PRO A 70 13.93 6.78 -10.89
N GLY A 71 14.62 6.33 -11.95
CA GLY A 71 16.08 6.38 -12.06
C GLY A 71 16.79 5.02 -12.17
N HIS A 72 16.06 3.90 -12.15
CA HIS A 72 16.62 2.61 -12.58
C HIS A 72 16.44 2.48 -14.10
N GLU A 73 17.43 2.91 -14.88
CA GLU A 73 17.56 2.41 -16.25
C GLU A 73 17.69 0.89 -16.16
N PRO A 74 16.83 0.10 -16.84
CA PRO A 74 17.03 -1.34 -16.88
C PRO A 74 18.43 -1.57 -17.43
N ALA A 75 19.25 -2.33 -16.71
CA ALA A 75 20.56 -2.75 -17.18
C ALA A 75 20.37 -3.29 -18.60
N SER A 76 20.91 -2.55 -19.57
CA SER A 76 21.02 -2.98 -20.95
C SER A 76 21.57 -4.39 -20.95
N GLU A 77 20.75 -5.31 -21.43
CA GLU A 77 21.12 -6.69 -21.70
C GLU A 77 22.15 -6.65 -22.84
N GLU A 78 23.41 -6.39 -22.48
CA GLU A 78 24.56 -6.53 -23.36
C GLU A 78 24.84 -8.03 -23.51
N ALA A 79 24.71 -8.47 -24.76
CA ALA A 79 25.50 -9.50 -25.42
C ALA A 79 25.40 -10.94 -24.88
N GLU A 80 24.79 -11.80 -25.68
CA GLU A 80 25.55 -12.93 -26.24
C GLU A 80 25.05 -13.25 -27.65
N SER A 81 26.01 -13.62 -28.50
CA SER A 81 26.00 -13.62 -29.98
C SER A 81 25.16 -14.71 -30.64
#